data_AF-A0ABD6F281-F1
#
_entry.id   AF-A0ABD6F281-F1
#
_cell.length_a   1.000
_cell.length_b   1.000
_cell.length_c   1.000
_cell.angle_alpha   90.00
_cell.angle_beta   90.00
_cell.angle_gamma   90.00
#
_symmetry.space_group_name_H-M   'P 1'
#
loop_
_entity.id
_entity.type
_entity.pdbx_description
1 polymer ?
#
loop_
_entity_poly.entity_id
_entity_poly.type
_entity_poly.pdbx_seq_one_letter_code
_entity_poly.pdbx_strand_id
1 'polypeptide(L)'
;MGENIYAVGGYEARVTDSVLQFDGKEWKSFPRLNMGRSALKVVVLRGWPHPEKLLSSIPPGEKSPSPESARSANGMPSGNSISSNSASSFLSRLMNNMF
;
A
#
# COMPACT_ATOMS: atom_id res chain seq x y z
N MET A 1 15.64 20.84 -14.35
CA MET A 1 15.07 20.38 -13.06
C MET A 1 16.03 19.35 -12.50
N GLY A 2 16.61 19.58 -11.32
CA GLY A 2 17.48 18.59 -10.69
C GLY A 2 16.66 17.39 -10.24
N GLU A 3 17.15 16.18 -10.49
CA GLU A 3 16.51 14.96 -10.02
C GLU A 3 16.80 14.81 -8.52
N ASN A 4 15.80 15.13 -7.69
CA ASN A 4 15.92 14.94 -6.25
C ASN A 4 16.10 13.44 -5.93
N ILE A 5 17.03 13.11 -5.06
CA ILE A 5 17.23 11.74 -4.55
C ILE A 5 16.63 11.67 -3.14
N TYR A 6 15.93 10.58 -2.83
CA TYR A 6 15.37 10.34 -1.50
C TYR A 6 15.97 9.09 -0.87
N ALA A 7 16.43 9.22 0.37
CA ALA A 7 16.74 8.09 1.24
C ALA A 7 15.61 7.93 2.25
N VAL A 8 14.98 6.75 2.27
CA VAL A 8 13.73 6.51 3.01
C VAL A 8 13.92 5.30 3.93
N GLY A 9 13.74 5.50 5.22
CA GLY A 9 13.95 4.47 6.23
C GLY A 9 15.42 4.03 6.31
N GLY A 10 15.63 2.75 6.62
CA GLY A 10 16.96 2.14 6.73
C GLY A 10 17.17 1.41 8.04
N TYR A 11 18.41 0.96 8.25
CA TYR A 11 18.85 0.29 9.47
C TYR A 11 20.25 0.75 9.82
N GLU A 12 20.46 1.14 11.07
CA GLU A 12 21.78 1.42 11.63
C GLU A 12 21.96 0.59 12.92
N ALA A 13 21.56 1.12 14.07
CA ALA A 13 21.42 0.35 15.32
C ALA A 13 19.99 -0.17 15.52
N ARG A 14 19.02 0.53 14.93
CA ARG A 14 17.60 0.20 14.92
C ARG A 14 17.01 0.57 13.56
N VAL A 15 15.84 0.02 13.26
CA VAL A 15 15.07 0.42 12.08
C VAL A 15 14.69 1.90 12.25
N THR A 16 14.93 2.71 11.22
CA THR A 16 14.65 4.16 11.24
C THR A 16 13.42 4.50 10.40
N ASP A 17 12.74 5.59 10.79
CA ASP A 17 11.64 6.24 10.08
C ASP A 17 12.09 7.50 9.32
N SER A 18 13.39 7.79 9.31
CA SER A 18 13.96 8.99 8.71
C SER A 18 13.76 9.03 7.19
N VAL A 19 13.48 10.23 6.69
CA VAL A 19 13.44 10.53 5.26
C VAL A 19 14.35 11.70 5.00
N LEU A 20 15.31 11.52 4.09
CA LEU A 20 16.24 12.57 3.66
C LEU A 20 16.07 12.84 2.16
N GLN A 21 16.13 14.10 1.78
CA GLN A 21 16.12 14.56 0.40
C GLN A 21 17.49 15.17 0.06
N PHE A 22 18.05 14.77 -1.08
CA PHE A 22 19.20 15.42 -1.69
C PHE A 22 18.74 16.25 -2.89
N ASP A 23 19.04 17.56 -2.86
CA ASP A 23 18.64 18.52 -3.90
C ASP A 23 19.72 18.73 -4.99
N GLY A 24 20.78 17.91 -4.96
CA GLY A 24 21.96 18.06 -5.81
C GLY A 24 23.12 18.81 -5.15
N LYS A 25 22.91 19.40 -3.97
CA LYS A 25 23.95 20.12 -3.21
C LYS A 25 24.03 19.66 -1.76
N GLU A 26 22.90 19.51 -1.09
CA GLU A 26 22.85 19.19 0.34
C GLU A 26 21.74 18.19 0.69
N TRP A 27 21.94 17.49 1.80
CA TRP A 27 20.95 16.61 2.39
C TRP A 27 20.08 17.38 3.38
N LYS A 28 18.76 17.26 3.25
CA LYS A 28 17.77 17.88 4.14
C LYS A 28 16.83 16.84 4.70
N SER A 29 16.42 17.04 5.95
CA SER A 29 15.37 16.24 6.57
C SER A 29 14.01 16.52 5.93
N PHE A 30 13.27 15.46 5.65
CA PHE A 30 11.90 15.49 5.12
C PHE A 30 10.94 14.87 6.15
N PRO A 31 9.60 15.05 6.02
CA PRO A 31 8.65 14.38 6.89
C PRO A 31 8.91 12.88 7.01
N ARG A 32 8.97 12.41 8.25
CA ARG A 32 9.28 11.02 8.62
C ARG A 32 8.16 10.07 8.22
N LEU A 33 8.50 8.79 8.09
CA LEU A 33 7.50 7.73 8.01
C LEU A 33 6.73 7.64 9.34
N ASN A 34 5.50 7.14 9.29
CA ASN A 34 4.72 6.86 10.50
C ASN A 34 5.28 5.69 11.33
N MET A 35 6.09 4.83 10.72
CA MET A 35 6.74 3.68 11.35
C MET A 35 8.06 3.39 10.64
N GLY A 36 9.10 3.06 11.40
CA GLY A 36 10.40 2.70 10.84
C GLY A 36 10.32 1.48 9.93
N ARG A 37 11.03 1.52 8.80
CA ARG A 37 11.11 0.43 7.82
C ARG A 37 12.54 0.25 7.31
N SER A 38 12.95 -0.98 7.06
CA SER A 38 14.23 -1.33 6.44
C SER A 38 14.01 -2.31 5.28
N ALA A 39 15.01 -2.44 4.39
CA ALA A 39 14.93 -3.30 3.19
C ALA A 39 13.69 -3.06 2.30
N LEU A 40 13.21 -1.82 2.25
CA LEU A 40 12.02 -1.44 1.50
C LEU A 40 12.36 -1.02 0.06
N LYS A 41 11.37 -1.09 -0.84
CA LYS A 41 11.43 -0.52 -2.19
C LYS A 41 10.53 0.72 -2.25
N VAL A 42 11.05 1.82 -2.80
CA VAL A 42 10.30 3.06 -3.04
C VAL A 42 10.07 3.20 -4.53
N VAL A 43 8.86 3.58 -4.91
CA VAL A 43 8.50 3.94 -6.28
C VAL A 43 7.89 5.33 -6.29
N VAL A 44 8.26 6.14 -7.28
CA VAL A 44 7.68 7.47 -7.49
C VAL A 44 6.73 7.40 -8.67
N LEU A 45 5.45 7.62 -8.40
CA LEU A 45 4.41 7.64 -9.42
C LEU A 45 4.21 9.08 -9.89
N ARG A 46 4.71 9.41 -11.09
CA ARG A 46 4.45 10.72 -11.70
C ARG A 46 3.01 10.77 -12.17
N GLY A 47 2.31 11.87 -11.86
CA GLY A 47 0.91 12.05 -12.26
C GLY A 47 -0.08 11.18 -11.50
N TRP A 48 0.29 10.65 -10.33
CA TRP A 48 -0.68 9.97 -9.45
C TRP A 48 -1.83 10.94 -9.11
N PRO A 49 -3.09 10.61 -9.45
CA PRO A 49 -4.21 11.45 -9.06
C PRO A 49 -4.22 11.55 -7.53
N HIS A 50 -4.65 12.71 -7.00
CA HIS A 50 -4.80 12.85 -5.54
C HIS A 50 -5.52 11.60 -4.99
N PRO A 51 -4.91 10.85 -4.05
CA PRO A 51 -5.40 9.52 -3.67
C PRO A 51 -6.85 9.57 -3.14
N GLU A 52 -7.27 10.71 -2.59
CA GLU A 52 -8.65 10.98 -2.18
C GLU A 52 -9.67 10.83 -3.32
N LYS A 53 -9.29 11.16 -4.56
CA LYS A 53 -10.15 10.98 -5.76
C LYS A 53 -10.41 9.51 -6.09
N LEU A 54 -9.56 8.59 -5.65
CA LEU A 54 -9.77 7.15 -5.79
C LEU A 54 -10.70 6.61 -4.70
N LEU A 55 -10.76 7.25 -3.54
CA LEU A 55 -11.69 6.86 -2.48
C LEU A 55 -13.13 7.25 -2.84
N SER A 56 -13.30 8.37 -3.53
CA SER A 56 -14.61 8.82 -4.00
C SER A 56 -15.18 8.00 -5.17
N SER A 57 -14.35 7.21 -5.87
CA SER A 57 -14.83 6.31 -6.94
C SER A 57 -15.24 4.93 -6.43
N ILE A 58 -15.05 4.64 -5.14
CA ILE A 58 -15.61 3.46 -4.49
C ILE A 58 -17.08 3.78 -4.18
N PRO A 59 -18.05 3.09 -4.82
CA PRO A 59 -19.45 3.32 -4.53
C PRO A 59 -19.70 3.06 -3.03
N PRO A 60 -20.44 3.94 -2.33
CA PRO A 60 -20.82 3.67 -0.95
C PRO A 60 -21.81 2.51 -0.93
N GLY A 61 -21.30 1.29 -0.69
CA GLY A 61 -22.16 0.16 -0.32
C GLY A 61 -22.05 -1.14 -1.13
N GLU A 62 -20.87 -1.60 -1.54
CA GLU A 62 -20.68 -3.06 -1.49
C GLU A 62 -20.52 -3.47 -0.01
N LYS A 63 -21.66 -3.52 0.69
CA LYS A 63 -21.77 -4.35 1.89
C LYS A 63 -21.40 -5.75 1.44
N SER A 64 -20.25 -6.24 1.89
CA SER A 64 -20.01 -7.68 1.98
C SER A 64 -21.29 -8.31 2.55
N PRO A 65 -21.91 -9.31 1.92
CA PRO A 65 -23.07 -9.96 2.49
C PRO A 65 -22.68 -10.42 3.90
N SER A 66 -23.46 -9.99 4.90
CA SER A 66 -23.28 -10.47 6.26
C SER A 66 -23.41 -12.01 6.25
N PRO A 67 -22.66 -12.72 7.10
CA PRO A 67 -22.63 -14.19 7.07
C PRO A 67 -23.93 -14.87 7.53
N GLU A 68 -25.03 -14.13 7.67
CA GLU A 68 -26.25 -14.61 8.33
C GLU A 68 -27.29 -15.26 7.39
N SER A 69 -27.06 -15.30 6.07
CA SER A 69 -27.98 -15.94 5.12
C SER A 69 -27.49 -17.29 4.55
N ALA A 70 -26.38 -17.84 5.05
CA ALA A 70 -25.82 -19.12 4.56
C ALA A 70 -26.29 -20.37 5.35
N ARG A 71 -27.28 -20.25 6.25
CA ARG A 71 -27.89 -21.41 6.92
C ARG A 71 -29.20 -21.83 6.24
N SER A 72 -29.11 -22.25 4.99
CA SER A 72 -30.06 -23.22 4.43
C SER A 72 -29.51 -23.84 3.14
N ALA A 73 -28.54 -24.75 3.28
CA ALA A 73 -28.33 -25.89 2.39
C ALA A 73 -27.21 -26.75 2.97
N ASN A 74 -27.55 -27.96 3.37
CA ASN A 74 -26.65 -28.95 3.96
C ASN A 74 -25.55 -29.41 2.98
N GLY A 75 -24.34 -29.66 3.51
CA GLY A 75 -23.32 -30.53 2.88
C GLY A 75 -21.86 -30.14 3.16
N MET A 76 -21.15 -30.94 3.96
CA MET A 76 -19.68 -30.92 4.26
C MET A 76 -18.77 -30.63 3.03
N PRO A 77 -17.53 -30.07 3.16
CA PRO A 77 -16.41 -30.73 3.86
C PRO A 77 -15.33 -29.83 4.51
N SER A 78 -14.44 -30.50 5.25
CA SER A 78 -13.17 -30.02 5.83
C SER A 78 -12.14 -29.57 4.78
N GLY A 79 -11.42 -28.46 5.04
CA GLY A 79 -10.17 -28.12 4.36
C GLY A 79 -9.92 -26.62 4.23
N ASN A 80 -9.02 -26.07 5.05
CA ASN A 80 -8.70 -24.65 5.17
C ASN A 80 -8.17 -24.00 3.87
N SER A 81 -8.82 -22.93 3.42
CA SER A 81 -8.20 -21.89 2.58
C SER A 81 -8.38 -20.52 3.26
N ILE A 82 -7.30 -19.95 3.77
CA ILE A 82 -7.29 -18.58 4.32
C ILE A 82 -7.34 -17.62 3.12
N SER A 83 -8.51 -17.01 2.91
CA SER A 83 -8.73 -15.99 1.87
C SER A 83 -8.22 -14.63 2.36
N SER A 84 -7.07 -14.19 1.84
CA SER A 84 -6.58 -12.82 1.96
C SER A 84 -6.91 -12.03 0.69
N ASN A 85 -8.16 -11.56 0.54
CA ASN A 85 -8.68 -11.08 -0.74
C ASN A 85 -8.85 -9.56 -0.89
N SER A 86 -8.46 -8.73 0.09
CA SER A 86 -8.62 -7.28 -0.02
C SER A 86 -7.34 -6.54 -0.44
N ALA A 87 -6.19 -6.81 0.21
CA ALA A 87 -4.92 -6.20 -0.18
C ALA A 87 -4.36 -6.76 -1.50
N SER A 88 -4.67 -8.03 -1.83
CA SER A 88 -4.21 -8.67 -3.06
C SER A 88 -4.89 -8.11 -4.31
N SER A 89 -6.14 -7.65 -4.20
CA SER A 89 -6.91 -7.12 -5.34
C SER A 89 -6.45 -5.71 -5.76
N PHE A 90 -6.03 -4.87 -4.81
CA PHE A 90 -5.48 -3.55 -5.12
C PHE A 90 -4.09 -3.65 -5.78
N LEU A 91 -3.19 -4.46 -5.21
CA LEU A 91 -1.85 -4.65 -5.76
C LEU A 91 -1.88 -5.35 -7.12
N SER A 92 -2.77 -6.32 -7.33
CA SER A 92 -2.93 -6.97 -8.65
C SER A 92 -3.46 -6.02 -9.73
N ARG A 93 -4.40 -5.12 -9.38
CA ARG A 93 -4.88 -4.07 -10.31
C ARG A 93 -3.81 -3.04 -10.65
N LEU A 94 -2.94 -2.70 -9.69
CA LEU A 94 -1.82 -1.78 -9.94
C LEU A 94 -0.79 -2.39 -10.91
N MET A 95 -0.50 -3.69 -10.77
CA MET A 95 0.48 -4.37 -11.62
C MET A 95 -0.06 -4.67 -13.03
N ASN A 96 -1.37 -4.91 -13.19
CA ASN A 96 -1.97 -5.18 -14.49
C ASN A 96 -2.12 -3.95 -15.41
N ASN A 97 -2.01 -2.73 -14.87
CA ASN A 97 -2.08 -1.48 -15.66
C ASN A 97 -0.71 -0.92 -16.06
N MET A 98 0.38 -1.67 -15.83
CA MET A 98 1.75 -1.24 -16.13
C MET A 98 2.39 -1.91 -17.37
N PHE A 99 1.63 -2.70 -18.15
CA PHE A 99 2.07 -3.28 -19.42
C PHE A 99 1.05 -3.03 -20.54
#